data_AF-A0A7K2MX37-F1
#
_entry.id   AF-A0A7K2MX37-F1
#
_cell.length_a   1.000
_cell.length_b   1.000
_cell.length_c   1.000
_cell.angle_alpha   90.00
_cell.angle_beta   90.00
_cell.angle_gamma   90.00
#
_symmetry.space_group_name_H-M   'P 1'
#
loop_
_entity.id
_entity.type
_entity.pdbx_description
1 polymer ?
#
loop_
_entity_poly.entity_id
_entity_poly.type
_entity_poly.pdbx_seq_one_letter_code
_entity_poly.pdbx_strand_id
1 'polypeptide(L)'
;AWCEERGRARGTRVRVEPAGRLARTRITKAQVAYPQILAAFGAVEEWIAAQGLTVTGPCREVYFADWEAAGPQDPVCDVAFPVR
;
A
#
# COMPACT_ATOMS: atom_id res chain seq x y z
N ALA A 1 17.17 -7.62 15.52
CA ALA A 1 18.64 -7.55 15.51
C ALA A 1 19.14 -6.55 14.45
N TRP A 2 19.37 -6.93 13.18
CA TRP A 2 20.04 -6.04 12.21
C TRP A 2 19.29 -4.72 11.90
N CYS A 3 17.98 -4.77 11.61
CA CYS A 3 17.22 -3.57 11.27
C CYS A 3 17.14 -2.57 12.44
N GLU A 4 16.89 -3.05 13.65
CA GLU A 4 16.74 -2.23 14.86
C GLU A 4 18.02 -1.49 15.25
N GLU A 5 19.18 -2.13 15.03
CA GLU A 5 20.50 -1.52 15.27
C GLU A 5 20.78 -0.37 14.30
N ARG A 6 20.35 -0.50 13.04
CA ARG A 6 20.58 0.52 12.00
C ARG A 6 19.47 1.57 11.86
N GLY A 7 18.27 1.27 12.33
CA GLY A 7 17.11 2.16 12.23
C GLY A 7 17.14 3.38 13.15
N ARG A 8 18.20 3.57 13.95
CA ARG A 8 18.38 4.71 14.86
C ARG A 8 18.91 5.96 14.14
N ALA A 9 18.40 6.25 12.94
CA ALA A 9 18.43 7.63 12.43
C ALA A 9 17.44 8.47 13.28
N ARG A 10 17.80 9.71 13.63
CA ARG A 10 17.07 10.50 14.63
C ARG A 10 15.56 10.57 14.31
N GLY A 11 14.74 9.94 15.17
CA GLY A 11 13.27 9.95 15.07
C GLY A 11 12.63 8.71 14.43
N THR A 12 13.42 7.79 13.86
CA THR A 12 12.89 6.56 13.25
C THR A 12 12.96 5.39 14.23
N ARG A 13 11.91 4.56 14.24
CA ARG A 13 11.88 3.27 14.93
C ARG A 13 11.58 2.17 13.94
N VAL A 14 12.13 0.99 14.19
CA VAL A 14 11.86 -0.20 13.40
C VAL A 14 10.69 -0.96 14.01
N ARG A 15 9.75 -1.37 13.17
CA ARG A 15 8.68 -2.30 13.51
C ARG A 15 8.69 -3.44 12.50
N VAL A 16 8.57 -4.66 13.00
CA VAL A 16 8.35 -5.83 12.15
C VAL A 16 6.85 -5.95 11.89
N GLU A 17 6.46 -5.92 10.61
CA GLU A 17 5.08 -6.20 10.20
C GLU A 17 4.83 -7.72 10.24
N PRO A 18 3.73 -8.18 10.86
CA PRO A 18 3.39 -9.60 10.86
C PRO A 18 3.04 -10.08 9.46
N ALA A 19 3.33 -11.35 9.16
CA ALA A 19 2.83 -12.00 7.96
C ALA A 19 1.29 -12.03 7.98
N GLY A 20 0.65 -11.70 6.86
CA GLY A 20 -0.81 -11.62 6.77
C GLY A 20 -1.26 -11.43 5.33
N ARG A 21 -2.58 -11.53 5.12
CA ARG A 21 -3.19 -11.29 3.81
C ARG A 21 -3.39 -9.80 3.56
N LEU A 22 -3.21 -9.42 2.30
CA LEU A 22 -3.52 -8.09 1.81
C LEU A 22 -4.51 -8.20 0.66
N ALA A 23 -5.62 -7.49 0.77
CA ALA A 23 -6.43 -7.13 -0.39
C ALA A 23 -5.76 -5.90 -1.02
N ARG A 24 -5.55 -5.93 -2.35
CA ARG A 24 -4.90 -4.81 -3.05
C ARG A 24 -5.48 -4.59 -4.43
N THR A 25 -5.34 -3.37 -4.91
CA THR A 25 -5.44 -3.03 -6.32
C THR A 25 -4.15 -2.36 -6.78
N ARG A 26 -3.76 -2.64 -8.02
CA ARG A 26 -2.57 -2.07 -8.65
C ARG A 26 -2.98 -0.89 -9.51
N ILE A 27 -2.29 0.23 -9.36
CA ILE A 27 -2.58 1.46 -10.10
C ILE A 27 -1.36 1.98 -10.85
N THR A 28 -1.67 2.70 -11.93
CA THR A 28 -0.69 3.40 -12.75
C THR A 28 -0.26 4.72 -12.12
N LYS A 29 0.86 5.28 -12.57
CA LYS A 29 1.35 6.58 -12.09
C LYS A 29 0.32 7.70 -12.24
N ALA A 30 -0.42 7.73 -13.35
CA ALA A 30 -1.49 8.70 -13.57
C ALA A 30 -2.64 8.57 -12.55
N GLN A 31 -2.94 7.35 -12.11
CA GLN A 31 -4.01 7.09 -11.15
C GLN A 31 -3.65 7.42 -9.70
N VAL A 32 -2.36 7.55 -9.37
CA VAL A 32 -1.90 7.95 -8.03
C VAL A 32 -2.24 9.41 -7.71
N ALA A 33 -2.45 10.25 -8.72
CA ALA A 33 -2.75 11.66 -8.50
C ALA A 33 -4.09 11.85 -7.76
N TYR A 34 -4.14 12.78 -6.79
CA TYR A 34 -5.40 13.19 -6.18
C TYR A 34 -6.25 13.98 -7.20
N PRO A 35 -7.58 13.76 -7.29
CA PRO A 35 -8.41 12.85 -6.48
C PRO A 35 -8.55 11.43 -7.06
N GLN A 36 -7.93 11.13 -8.20
CA GLN A 36 -8.09 9.86 -8.92
C GLN A 36 -7.77 8.64 -8.05
N ILE A 37 -6.78 8.75 -7.15
CA ILE A 37 -6.38 7.67 -6.25
C ILE A 37 -7.50 7.21 -5.30
N LEU A 38 -8.46 8.07 -4.98
CA LEU A 38 -9.58 7.73 -4.09
C LEU A 38 -10.41 6.56 -4.63
N ALA A 39 -10.54 6.45 -5.96
CA ALA A 39 -11.22 5.32 -6.60
C ALA A 39 -10.52 3.99 -6.35
N ALA A 40 -9.18 3.98 -6.18
CA ALA A 40 -8.42 2.78 -5.87
C ALA A 40 -8.66 2.30 -4.43
N PHE A 41 -8.78 3.23 -3.48
CA PHE A 41 -9.17 2.89 -2.11
C PHE A 41 -10.58 2.31 -2.07
N GLY A 42 -11.55 3.01 -2.68
CA GLY A 42 -12.94 2.55 -2.75
C GLY A 42 -13.07 1.18 -3.42
N ALA A 43 -12.36 0.93 -4.52
CA ALA A 43 -12.40 -0.37 -5.20
C ALA A 43 -11.92 -1.54 -4.32
N VAL A 44 -10.90 -1.32 -3.47
CA VAL A 44 -10.42 -2.35 -2.55
C VAL A 44 -11.42 -2.55 -1.40
N GLU A 45 -11.97 -1.48 -0.85
CA GLU A 45 -12.98 -1.54 0.23
C GLU A 45 -14.26 -2.26 -0.23
N GLU A 46 -14.76 -1.91 -1.42
CA GLU A 46 -15.92 -2.58 -2.05
C GLU A 46 -15.67 -4.07 -2.25
N TRP A 47 -14.48 -4.44 -2.74
CA TRP A 47 -14.13 -5.84 -2.92
C TRP A 47 -14.01 -6.58 -1.59
N ILE A 48 -13.38 -5.99 -0.57
CA ILE A 48 -13.29 -6.57 0.78
C ILE A 48 -14.68 -6.85 1.35
N ALA A 49 -15.60 -5.88 1.23
CA ALA A 49 -16.98 -6.03 1.69
C ALA A 49 -17.70 -7.17 0.94
N ALA A 50 -17.54 -7.22 -0.39
CA ALA A 50 -18.12 -8.29 -1.22
C ALA A 50 -17.58 -9.69 -0.88
N GLN A 51 -16.33 -9.79 -0.40
CA GLN A 51 -15.73 -11.05 0.04
C GLN A 51 -16.05 -11.40 1.51
N GLY A 52 -16.75 -10.53 2.25
CA GLY A 52 -17.00 -10.73 3.68
C GLY A 52 -15.74 -10.73 4.55
N LEU A 53 -14.67 -10.06 4.09
CA LEU A 53 -13.40 -9.99 4.81
C LEU A 53 -13.40 -8.82 5.81
N THR A 54 -12.60 -8.96 6.87
CA THR A 54 -12.44 -7.89 7.88
C THR A 54 -11.10 -7.19 7.72
N VAL A 55 -11.11 -5.85 7.68
CA VAL A 55 -9.88 -5.03 7.72
C VAL A 55 -9.26 -5.10 9.12
N THR A 56 -7.97 -5.47 9.20
CA THR A 56 -7.28 -5.71 10.47
C THR A 56 -6.24 -4.64 10.83
N GLY A 57 -6.19 -3.54 10.10
CA GLY A 57 -5.19 -2.49 10.29
C GLY A 57 -5.29 -1.37 9.26
N PRO A 58 -4.39 -0.39 9.31
CA PRO A 58 -4.42 0.76 8.40
C PRO A 58 -4.16 0.33 6.95
N CYS A 59 -4.80 1.04 6.02
CA CYS A 59 -4.47 0.96 4.60
C CYS A 59 -3.06 1.51 4.33
N ARG A 60 -2.48 1.11 3.19
CA ARG A 60 -1.14 1.52 2.77
C ARG A 60 -1.04 1.66 1.27
N GLU A 61 -0.24 2.63 0.86
CA GLU A 61 0.28 2.78 -0.50
C GLU A 61 1.68 2.17 -0.57
N VAL A 62 1.88 1.21 -1.45
CA VAL A 62 3.16 0.52 -1.63
C VAL A 62 3.71 0.84 -3.01
N TYR A 63 4.67 1.76 -3.06
CA TYR A 63 5.38 2.13 -4.28
C TYR A 63 6.49 1.13 -4.56
N PHE A 64 6.42 0.45 -5.70
CA PHE A 64 7.31 -0.66 -6.05
C PHE A 64 8.14 -0.41 -7.31
N ALA A 65 7.91 0.70 -8.01
CA ALA A 65 8.63 1.07 -9.22
C ALA A 65 9.50 2.31 -8.98
N ASP A 66 10.47 2.53 -9.87
CA ASP A 66 11.18 3.80 -9.96
C ASP A 66 10.19 4.89 -10.40
N TRP A 67 9.89 5.80 -9.46
CA TRP A 67 8.90 6.84 -9.68
C TRP A 67 9.34 7.82 -10.77
N GLU A 68 10.63 8.16 -10.84
CA GLU A 68 11.11 9.16 -11.79
C GLU A 68 11.12 8.60 -13.22
N ALA A 69 11.50 7.33 -13.38
CA ALA A 69 11.57 6.67 -14.68
C ALA A 69 10.19 6.25 -15.23
N ALA A 70 9.21 5.99 -14.38
CA ALA A 70 7.89 5.50 -14.80
C ALA A 70 7.09 6.54 -15.61
N GLY A 71 6.53 6.10 -16.72
CA GLY A 71 5.55 6.83 -17.51
C GLY A 71 4.15 6.83 -16.88
N PRO A 72 3.21 7.65 -17.39
CA PRO A 72 1.88 7.81 -16.80
C PRO A 72 1.05 6.52 -16.69
N GLN A 73 1.22 5.59 -17.62
CA GLN A 73 0.46 4.33 -17.67
C GLN A 73 1.19 3.16 -17.02
N ASP A 74 2.41 3.38 -16.53
CA ASP A 74 3.18 2.30 -15.91
C ASP A 74 2.64 2.01 -14.51
N PRO A 75 2.56 0.73 -14.10
CA PRO A 75 2.16 0.35 -12.77
C PRO A 75 3.26 0.73 -11.77
N VAL A 76 2.90 1.50 -10.73
CA VAL A 76 3.89 2.02 -9.77
C VAL A 76 3.52 1.84 -8.30
N CYS A 77 2.22 1.71 -7.99
CA CYS A 77 1.72 1.70 -6.62
C CYS A 77 0.63 0.64 -6.46
N ASP A 78 0.67 -0.07 -5.35
CA ASP A 78 -0.46 -0.87 -4.88
C ASP A 78 -1.13 -0.13 -3.71
N VAL A 79 -2.46 0.06 -3.80
CA VAL A 79 -3.29 0.44 -2.65
C VAL A 79 -3.76 -0.84 -1.97
N ALA A 80 -3.40 -1.02 -0.70
CA ALA A 80 -3.57 -2.29 -0.01
C ALA A 80 -4.11 -2.15 1.41
N PHE A 81 -4.94 -3.12 1.82
CA PHE A 81 -5.55 -3.21 3.14
C PHE A 81 -5.23 -4.58 3.76
N PRO A 82 -4.72 -4.64 5.01
CA PRO A 82 -4.55 -5.90 5.73
C PRO A 82 -5.93 -6.48 6.08
N VAL A 83 -6.12 -7.77 5.79
CA VAL A 83 -7.42 -8.44 5.93
C VAL A 83 -7.30 -9.81 6.60
N ARG A 84 -8.38 -10.23 7.26
CA ARG A 84 -8.62 -11.58 7.76
C ARG A 84 -9.92 -12.12 7.23
#